data_AF-A0A8S0USN9-F1
#
_entry.id   AF-A0A8S0USN9-F1
#
_cell.length_a   1.000
_cell.length_b   1.000
_cell.length_c   1.000
_cell.angle_alpha   90.00
_cell.angle_beta   90.00
_cell.angle_gamma   90.00
#
_symmetry.space_group_name_H-M   'P 1'
#
loop_
_entity.id
_entity.type
_entity.pdbx_description
1 polymer ?
#
loop_
_entity_poly.entity_id
_entity_poly.type
_entity_poly.pdbx_seq_one_letter_code
_entity_poly.pdbx_strand_id
1 'polypeptide(L)'
;MPWLAVPFSDLETKRSLNRRFDIEGIPSLIVLQPNIKEGTAIRDGVDLIYRYGIQAYPFTEERLQELLEKERDKHKNQTLKDLLANRERDFLLGHSTLKVPVSSLTGKTVGLFFSAQWCLPGVKFTPKLVSIYGKIKQELAVKGDEHFEIVFVSSDCDQTTFDSYFQTMPWLALPLGDLAIKDLAKYFDIRGIPSLVILGPDGKTVTKQGRNLVNLYQENAYPFTEARIGLLERLVDEEAQNLPKSVNHTGHRHELVLVSEGNGGGPFICCDCDEQGSGWAYQCIECGYEVHTKCV
;
A
#
# COMPACT_ATOMS: atom_id res chain seq x y z
N MET A 1 13.19 -1.61 -31.49
CA MET A 1 11.93 -0.92 -31.14
C MET A 1 11.46 -0.13 -32.36
N PRO A 2 10.15 -0.07 -32.67
CA PRO A 2 9.64 0.57 -33.89
C PRO A 2 9.48 2.10 -33.78
N TRP A 3 10.16 2.75 -32.82
CA TRP A 3 9.96 4.17 -32.53
C TRP A 3 11.01 5.04 -33.21
N LEU A 4 10.58 6.21 -33.68
CA LEU A 4 11.47 7.28 -34.10
C LEU A 4 12.12 7.91 -32.86
N ALA A 5 13.40 8.24 -32.96
CA ALA A 5 14.15 8.85 -31.88
C ALA A 5 14.72 10.20 -32.31
N VAL A 6 14.70 11.17 -31.40
CA VAL A 6 15.50 12.40 -31.56
C VAL A 6 16.99 12.00 -31.56
N PRO A 7 17.79 12.44 -32.56
CA PRO A 7 19.19 12.05 -32.67
C PRO A 7 19.99 12.28 -31.39
N PHE A 8 21.00 11.45 -31.15
CA PHE A 8 21.79 11.55 -29.91
C PHE A 8 22.43 12.94 -29.74
N SER A 9 22.96 13.49 -30.83
CA SER A 9 23.65 14.77 -30.92
C SER A 9 22.74 16.00 -30.79
N ASP A 10 21.43 15.88 -30.98
CA ASP A 10 20.51 17.01 -30.89
C ASP A 10 20.14 17.31 -29.43
N LEU A 11 21.08 17.93 -28.72
CA LEU A 11 20.93 18.30 -27.32
C LEU A 11 19.95 19.46 -27.11
N GLU A 12 19.80 20.33 -28.11
CA GLU A 12 18.91 21.49 -28.02
C GLU A 12 17.45 21.05 -28.00
N THR A 13 17.03 20.19 -28.94
CA THR A 13 15.68 19.65 -28.98
C THR A 13 15.34 18.88 -27.71
N LYS A 14 16.27 18.05 -27.21
CA LYS A 14 16.07 17.30 -25.96
C LYS A 14 15.87 18.21 -24.75
N ARG A 15 16.72 19.24 -24.60
CA ARG A 15 16.58 20.23 -23.52
C ARG A 15 15.32 21.06 -23.64
N SER A 16 14.87 21.34 -24.86
CA SER A 16 13.61 22.05 -25.13
C SER A 16 12.40 21.20 -24.74
N LEU A 17 12.37 19.92 -25.13
CA LEU A 17 11.30 18.99 -24.77
C LEU A 17 11.22 18.75 -23.25
N ASN A 18 12.36 18.52 -22.59
CA ASN A 18 12.38 18.33 -21.14
C ASN A 18 11.82 19.55 -20.40
N ARG A 19 12.20 20.77 -20.81
CA ARG A 19 11.66 22.01 -20.22
C ARG A 19 10.18 22.22 -20.55
N ARG A 20 9.76 21.91 -21.77
CA ARG A 20 8.37 22.11 -22.21
C ARG A 20 7.38 21.23 -21.45
N PHE A 21 7.76 19.99 -21.17
CA PHE A 21 6.89 19.01 -20.51
C PHE A 21 7.21 18.81 -19.03
N ASP A 22 8.18 19.54 -18.52
CA ASP A 22 8.59 19.51 -17.11
C ASP A 22 8.95 18.09 -16.66
N ILE A 23 9.87 17.46 -17.38
CA ILE A 23 10.26 16.07 -17.13
C ILE A 23 11.20 16.01 -15.92
N GLU A 24 10.67 15.63 -14.77
CA GLU A 24 11.42 15.53 -13.50
C GLU A 24 12.12 14.18 -13.29
N GLY A 25 11.78 13.15 -14.07
CA GLY A 25 12.31 11.80 -13.88
C GLY A 25 12.11 10.85 -15.06
N ILE A 26 12.70 9.66 -14.95
CA ILE A 26 12.57 8.58 -15.92
C ILE A 26 12.11 7.27 -15.23
N PRO A 27 11.32 6.41 -15.90
CA PRO A 27 10.74 6.63 -17.24
C PRO A 27 9.63 7.70 -17.21
N SER A 28 9.49 8.46 -18.29
CA SER A 28 8.40 9.42 -18.50
C SER A 28 7.80 9.23 -19.90
N LEU A 29 6.47 9.41 -20.01
CA LEU A 29 5.71 9.23 -21.24
C LEU A 29 4.64 10.31 -21.31
N ILE A 30 4.79 11.21 -22.27
CA ILE A 30 3.82 12.25 -22.57
C ILE A 30 2.99 11.82 -23.78
N VAL A 31 1.67 11.78 -23.64
CA VAL A 31 0.75 11.49 -24.75
C VAL A 31 0.21 12.79 -25.33
N LEU A 32 0.51 13.04 -26.60
CA LEU A 32 0.06 14.24 -27.32
C LEU A 32 -1.25 13.93 -28.05
N GLN A 33 -2.31 14.69 -27.76
CA GLN A 33 -3.59 14.53 -28.44
C GLN A 33 -3.59 15.22 -29.84
N PRO A 34 -4.35 14.69 -30.82
CA PRO A 34 -4.34 15.19 -32.21
C PRO A 34 -4.82 16.65 -32.36
N ASN A 35 -5.66 17.14 -31.45
CA ASN A 35 -6.19 18.50 -31.46
C ASN A 35 -5.36 19.40 -30.53
N ILE A 36 -4.21 19.84 -31.04
CA ILE A 36 -3.26 20.74 -30.38
C ILE A 36 -3.84 22.17 -30.31
N LYS A 37 -4.98 22.35 -29.63
CA LYS A 37 -5.26 23.64 -28.99
C LYS A 37 -4.57 23.56 -27.63
N GLU A 38 -3.48 24.29 -27.53
CA GLU A 38 -2.58 24.45 -26.37
C GLU A 38 -3.10 23.85 -25.04
N GLY A 39 -2.50 22.76 -24.58
CA GLY A 39 -2.58 22.32 -23.18
C GLY A 39 -2.93 20.85 -22.90
N THR A 40 -3.53 20.12 -23.83
CA THR A 40 -4.02 18.73 -23.60
C THR A 40 -2.96 17.64 -23.81
N ALA A 41 -1.75 17.85 -23.29
CA ALA A 41 -0.77 16.78 -23.19
C ALA A 41 -1.00 15.99 -21.90
N ILE A 42 -1.23 14.68 -22.01
CA ILE A 42 -1.36 13.81 -20.85
C ILE A 42 0.05 13.48 -20.36
N ARG A 43 0.37 13.89 -19.14
CA ARG A 43 1.72 13.78 -18.58
C ARG A 43 1.97 12.47 -17.84
N ASP A 44 0.90 11.81 -17.39
CA ASP A 44 0.98 10.56 -16.62
C ASP A 44 0.88 9.32 -17.53
N GLY A 45 1.39 9.40 -18.77
CA GLY A 45 1.25 8.32 -19.74
C GLY A 45 1.83 7.00 -19.25
N VAL A 46 2.89 7.04 -18.44
CA VAL A 46 3.48 5.84 -17.82
C VAL A 46 2.48 5.15 -16.91
N ASP A 47 1.81 5.90 -16.02
CA ASP A 47 0.81 5.37 -15.09
C ASP A 47 -0.39 4.80 -15.86
N LEU A 48 -0.87 5.51 -16.88
CA LEU A 48 -1.96 5.03 -17.73
C LEU A 48 -1.64 3.70 -18.43
N ILE A 49 -0.40 3.52 -18.91
CA ILE A 49 0.05 2.27 -19.50
C ILE A 49 0.12 1.16 -18.44
N TYR A 50 0.65 1.43 -17.26
CA TYR A 50 0.70 0.44 -16.18
C TYR A 50 -0.71 0.01 -15.74
N ARG A 51 -1.63 0.97 -15.61
CA ARG A 51 -2.98 0.75 -15.11
C ARG A 51 -3.90 0.12 -16.15
N TYR A 52 -3.99 0.71 -17.33
CA TYR A 52 -4.97 0.34 -18.36
C TYR A 52 -4.36 -0.39 -19.57
N GLY A 53 -3.03 -0.30 -19.76
CA GLY A 53 -2.34 -0.90 -20.89
C GLY A 53 -2.94 -0.45 -22.22
N ILE A 54 -3.19 -1.41 -23.12
CA ILE A 54 -3.77 -1.13 -24.44
C ILE A 54 -5.17 -0.52 -24.37
N GLN A 55 -5.91 -0.73 -23.28
CA GLN A 55 -7.29 -0.23 -23.17
C GLN A 55 -7.36 1.30 -23.08
N ALA A 56 -6.27 1.94 -22.63
CA ALA A 56 -6.13 3.39 -22.57
C ALA A 56 -6.19 4.03 -23.96
N TYR A 57 -5.75 3.32 -25.01
CA TYR A 57 -5.80 3.81 -26.38
C TYR A 57 -7.27 4.09 -26.79
N PRO A 58 -7.58 5.22 -27.45
CA PRO A 58 -6.67 6.21 -28.06
C PRO A 58 -6.15 7.33 -27.15
N PHE A 59 -6.19 7.16 -25.83
CA PHE A 59 -5.79 8.16 -24.82
C PHE A 59 -6.54 9.50 -24.98
N THR A 60 -7.79 9.42 -25.44
CA THR A 60 -8.70 10.56 -25.44
C THR A 60 -9.26 10.76 -24.03
N GLU A 61 -9.62 11.99 -23.71
CA GLU A 61 -10.20 12.33 -22.41
C GLU A 61 -11.45 11.48 -22.13
N GLU A 62 -12.32 11.35 -23.13
CA GLU A 62 -13.55 10.54 -23.03
C GLU A 62 -13.23 9.08 -22.74
N ARG A 63 -12.19 8.52 -23.38
CA ARG A 63 -11.81 7.12 -23.18
C ARG A 63 -11.26 6.88 -21.79
N LEU A 64 -10.45 7.80 -21.28
CA LEU A 64 -9.90 7.70 -19.93
C LEU A 64 -11.01 7.85 -18.88
N GLN A 65 -11.97 8.76 -19.10
CA GLN A 65 -13.15 8.90 -18.26
C GLN A 65 -14.00 7.63 -18.24
N GLU A 66 -14.24 6.99 -19.38
CA GLU A 66 -14.93 5.69 -19.43
C GLU A 66 -14.23 4.60 -18.61
N LEU A 67 -12.89 4.54 -18.67
CA LEU A 67 -12.11 3.54 -17.92
C LEU A 67 -12.15 3.83 -16.43
N LEU A 68 -12.02 5.09 -16.03
CA LEU A 68 -12.14 5.54 -14.65
C LEU A 68 -13.52 5.22 -14.07
N GLU A 69 -14.59 5.46 -14.83
CA GLU A 69 -15.96 5.14 -14.39
C GLU A 69 -16.15 3.63 -14.23
N LYS A 70 -15.64 2.82 -15.17
CA LYS A 70 -15.65 1.35 -15.04
C LYS A 70 -14.88 0.86 -13.81
N GLU A 71 -13.73 1.45 -13.52
CA GLU A 71 -12.99 1.15 -12.29
C GLU A 71 -13.80 1.56 -11.06
N ARG A 72 -14.39 2.75 -11.06
CA ARG A 72 -15.24 3.24 -9.96
C ARG A 72 -16.42 2.31 -9.72
N ASP A 73 -17.12 1.88 -10.76
CA ASP A 73 -18.22 0.92 -10.68
C ASP A 73 -17.74 -0.45 -10.16
N LYS A 74 -16.55 -0.91 -10.59
CA LYS A 74 -15.95 -2.13 -10.08
C LYS A 74 -15.64 -2.04 -8.58
N HIS A 75 -15.15 -0.89 -8.10
CA HIS A 75 -14.91 -0.67 -6.66
C HIS A 75 -16.22 -0.51 -5.88
N LYS A 76 -17.19 0.21 -6.44
CA LYS A 76 -18.52 0.38 -5.83
C LYS A 76 -19.25 -0.95 -5.70
N ASN A 77 -19.09 -1.86 -6.64
CA ASN A 77 -19.73 -3.19 -6.63
C ASN A 77 -18.83 -4.30 -6.08
N GLN A 78 -17.64 -3.97 -5.57
CA GLN A 78 -16.67 -4.91 -5.02
C GLN A 78 -17.29 -5.85 -3.97
N THR A 79 -17.00 -7.14 -4.04
CA THR A 79 -17.33 -8.11 -2.99
C THR A 79 -16.12 -8.98 -2.64
N LEU A 80 -16.12 -9.61 -1.47
CA LEU A 80 -15.06 -10.58 -1.10
C LEU A 80 -14.95 -11.73 -2.10
N LYS A 81 -16.09 -12.20 -2.62
CA LYS A 81 -16.11 -13.31 -3.58
C LYS A 81 -15.45 -12.91 -4.90
N ASP A 82 -15.72 -11.70 -5.39
CA ASP A 82 -15.12 -11.21 -6.65
C ASP A 82 -13.60 -11.00 -6.54
N LEU A 83 -13.10 -10.75 -5.32
CA LEU A 83 -11.68 -10.55 -5.05
C LEU A 83 -10.94 -11.87 -4.78
N LEU A 84 -11.54 -12.76 -3.98
CA LEU A 84 -10.87 -13.93 -3.41
C LEU A 84 -11.32 -15.26 -4.01
N ALA A 85 -12.28 -15.28 -4.93
CA ALA A 85 -12.68 -16.47 -5.66
C ALA A 85 -12.59 -16.23 -7.18
N ASN A 86 -12.55 -17.32 -7.94
CA ASN A 86 -12.61 -17.31 -9.39
C ASN A 86 -13.44 -18.50 -9.88
N ARG A 87 -13.53 -18.72 -11.20
CA ARG A 87 -14.35 -19.82 -11.77
C ARG A 87 -13.86 -21.21 -11.38
N GLU A 88 -12.58 -21.34 -11.04
CA GLU A 88 -11.92 -22.62 -10.76
C GLU A 88 -11.73 -22.86 -9.26
N ARG A 89 -11.82 -21.82 -8.42
CA ARG A 89 -11.55 -21.90 -6.98
C ARG A 89 -12.42 -20.94 -6.16
N ASP A 90 -12.99 -21.47 -5.09
CA ASP A 90 -13.79 -20.74 -4.08
C ASP A 90 -13.30 -20.95 -2.63
N PHE A 91 -12.08 -21.44 -2.43
CA PHE A 91 -11.50 -21.73 -1.10
C PHE A 91 -10.12 -21.09 -0.91
N LEU A 92 -9.77 -20.72 0.32
CA LEU A 92 -8.44 -20.31 0.76
C LEU A 92 -7.71 -21.48 1.42
N LEU A 93 -6.39 -21.40 1.51
CA LEU A 93 -5.56 -22.34 2.24
C LEU A 93 -5.49 -21.93 3.71
N GLY A 94 -5.82 -22.85 4.60
CA GLY A 94 -5.42 -22.81 6.00
C GLY A 94 -4.22 -23.73 6.25
N HIS A 95 -3.77 -23.78 7.50
CA HIS A 95 -2.72 -24.71 7.90
C HIS A 95 -3.13 -26.17 7.77
N SER A 96 -2.15 -27.05 7.63
CA SER A 96 -2.35 -28.51 7.54
C SER A 96 -3.25 -28.94 6.37
N THR A 97 -3.10 -28.31 5.21
CA THR A 97 -3.87 -28.58 3.97
C THR A 97 -5.38 -28.31 4.06
N LEU A 98 -5.83 -27.61 5.11
CA LEU A 98 -7.21 -27.21 5.27
C LEU A 98 -7.63 -26.27 4.14
N LYS A 99 -8.77 -26.54 3.51
CA LYS A 99 -9.40 -25.64 2.54
C LYS A 99 -10.57 -24.92 3.21
N VAL A 100 -10.51 -23.60 3.26
CA VAL A 100 -11.50 -22.73 3.93
C VAL A 100 -12.34 -22.03 2.87
N PRO A 101 -13.65 -22.24 2.79
CA PRO A 101 -14.50 -21.56 1.80
C PRO A 101 -14.42 -20.03 1.93
N VAL A 102 -14.32 -19.30 0.82
CA VAL A 102 -14.27 -17.81 0.83
C VAL A 102 -15.51 -17.22 1.50
N SER A 103 -16.66 -17.89 1.42
CA SER A 103 -17.90 -17.48 2.09
C SER A 103 -17.81 -17.44 3.61
N SER A 104 -16.87 -18.16 4.25
CA SER A 104 -16.70 -18.09 5.70
C SER A 104 -16.07 -16.77 6.19
N LEU A 105 -15.58 -15.94 5.27
CA LEU A 105 -15.03 -14.61 5.55
C LEU A 105 -16.10 -13.51 5.44
N THR A 106 -17.30 -13.82 4.94
CA THR A 106 -18.38 -12.83 4.83
C THR A 106 -18.76 -12.28 6.21
N GLY A 107 -18.87 -10.95 6.32
CA GLY A 107 -19.15 -10.29 7.59
C GLY A 107 -17.92 -10.12 8.50
N LYS A 108 -16.72 -10.50 8.05
CA LYS A 108 -15.46 -10.25 8.77
C LYS A 108 -14.71 -9.08 8.14
N THR A 109 -13.99 -8.32 8.95
CA THR A 109 -12.91 -7.46 8.48
C THR A 109 -11.76 -8.34 8.00
N VAL A 110 -11.31 -8.15 6.77
CA VAL A 110 -10.29 -9.00 6.14
C VAL A 110 -9.08 -8.17 5.74
N GLY A 111 -7.89 -8.54 6.23
CA GLY A 111 -6.62 -7.97 5.77
C GLY A 111 -6.03 -8.78 4.61
N LEU A 112 -5.81 -8.19 3.45
CA LEU A 112 -5.05 -8.79 2.35
C LEU A 112 -3.57 -8.42 2.52
N PHE A 113 -2.76 -9.40 2.90
CA PHE A 113 -1.34 -9.21 3.17
C PHE A 113 -0.49 -9.62 1.98
N PHE A 114 0.00 -8.65 1.22
CA PHE A 114 0.90 -8.86 0.08
C PHE A 114 2.34 -8.89 0.59
N SER A 115 3.01 -10.04 0.46
CA SER A 115 4.40 -10.21 0.91
C SER A 115 5.07 -11.38 0.19
N ALA A 116 6.35 -11.61 0.48
CA ALA A 116 7.12 -12.74 -0.01
C ALA A 116 8.30 -13.03 0.92
N GLN A 117 8.81 -14.26 0.90
CA GLN A 117 9.96 -14.66 1.73
C GLN A 117 11.24 -13.92 1.34
N TRP A 118 11.42 -13.63 0.05
CA TRP A 118 12.57 -12.87 -0.46
C TRP A 118 12.50 -11.37 -0.14
N CYS A 119 11.37 -10.88 0.39
CA CYS A 119 11.18 -9.48 0.74
C CYS A 119 11.67 -9.22 2.18
N LEU A 120 12.88 -8.70 2.34
CA LEU A 120 13.45 -8.41 3.67
C LEU A 120 12.55 -7.50 4.55
N PRO A 121 11.96 -6.39 4.04
CA PRO A 121 11.00 -5.62 4.82
C PRO A 121 9.74 -6.41 5.20
N GLY A 122 9.32 -7.35 4.34
CA GLY A 122 8.21 -8.27 4.57
C GLY A 122 8.48 -9.21 5.73
N VAL A 123 9.63 -9.90 5.69
CA VAL A 123 10.07 -10.82 6.73
C VAL A 123 10.22 -10.11 8.08
N LYS A 124 10.73 -8.85 8.10
CA LYS A 124 10.78 -8.03 9.33
C LYS A 124 9.39 -7.66 9.86
N PHE A 125 8.44 -7.35 8.98
CA PHE A 125 7.10 -6.91 9.38
C PHE A 125 6.20 -8.07 9.85
N THR A 126 6.37 -9.27 9.31
CA THR A 126 5.49 -10.42 9.60
C THR A 126 5.38 -10.75 11.09
N PRO A 127 6.46 -10.88 11.89
CA PRO A 127 6.35 -11.15 13.33
C PRO A 127 5.52 -10.10 14.09
N LYS A 128 5.65 -8.82 13.70
CA LYS A 128 4.86 -7.72 14.27
C LYS A 128 3.38 -7.87 13.94
N LEU A 129 3.06 -8.17 12.68
CA LEU A 129 1.69 -8.42 12.24
C LEU A 129 1.08 -9.66 12.92
N VAL A 130 1.85 -10.73 13.11
CA VAL A 130 1.43 -11.94 13.84
C VAL A 130 1.06 -11.61 15.29
N SER A 131 1.90 -10.82 15.98
CA SER A 131 1.63 -10.38 17.35
C SER A 131 0.33 -9.58 17.44
N ILE A 132 0.15 -8.60 16.55
CA ILE A 132 -1.03 -7.73 16.52
C ILE A 132 -2.29 -8.52 16.17
N TYR A 133 -2.22 -9.43 15.19
CA TYR A 133 -3.31 -10.35 14.86
C TYR A 133 -3.72 -11.17 16.09
N GLY A 134 -2.74 -11.74 16.81
CA GLY A 134 -3.00 -12.50 18.04
C GLY A 134 -3.74 -11.70 19.09
N LYS A 135 -3.31 -10.45 19.36
CA LYS A 135 -3.97 -9.56 20.30
C LYS A 135 -5.42 -9.23 19.89
N ILE A 136 -5.64 -8.87 18.62
CA ILE A 136 -6.99 -8.59 18.10
C ILE A 136 -7.88 -9.82 18.27
N LYS A 137 -7.40 -11.01 17.89
CA LYS A 137 -8.18 -12.26 18.03
C LYS A 137 -8.50 -12.59 19.49
N GLN A 138 -7.57 -12.34 20.42
CA GLN A 138 -7.82 -12.53 21.86
C GLN A 138 -8.90 -11.58 22.38
N GLU A 139 -8.84 -10.29 22.03
CA GLU A 139 -9.86 -9.32 22.43
C GLU A 139 -11.24 -9.64 21.87
N LEU A 140 -11.30 -10.11 20.61
CA LEU A 140 -12.54 -10.52 19.98
C LEU A 140 -13.11 -11.79 20.62
N ALA A 141 -12.26 -12.77 20.95
CA ALA A 141 -12.69 -13.99 21.64
C ALA A 141 -13.36 -13.68 23.00
N VAL A 142 -12.84 -12.71 23.76
CA VAL A 142 -13.46 -12.24 25.02
C VAL A 142 -14.85 -11.65 24.78
N LYS A 143 -15.07 -11.02 23.62
CA LYS A 143 -16.35 -10.42 23.22
C LYS A 143 -17.30 -11.41 22.53
N GLY A 144 -16.89 -12.66 22.34
CA GLY A 144 -17.65 -13.67 21.60
C GLY A 144 -17.72 -13.40 20.10
N ASP A 145 -16.70 -12.73 19.56
CA ASP A 145 -16.62 -12.22 18.20
C ASP A 145 -15.44 -12.91 17.45
N GLU A 146 -15.59 -13.17 16.15
CA GLU A 146 -14.53 -13.66 15.26
C GLU A 146 -14.43 -12.88 13.93
N HIS A 147 -14.76 -11.59 13.94
CA HIS A 147 -14.89 -10.73 12.77
C HIS A 147 -13.55 -10.17 12.25
N PHE A 148 -12.41 -10.83 12.50
CA PHE A 148 -11.13 -10.47 11.89
C PHE A 148 -10.37 -11.68 11.32
N GLU A 149 -9.91 -11.55 10.08
CA GLU A 149 -9.05 -12.53 9.43
C GLU A 149 -8.01 -11.86 8.51
N ILE A 150 -6.88 -12.53 8.27
CA ILE A 150 -5.88 -12.11 7.28
C ILE A 150 -5.77 -13.17 6.18
N VAL A 151 -5.59 -12.72 4.93
CA VAL A 151 -5.32 -13.58 3.78
C VAL A 151 -3.97 -13.18 3.19
N PHE A 152 -3.01 -14.08 3.26
CA PHE A 152 -1.70 -13.95 2.65
C PHE A 152 -1.81 -14.07 1.13
N VAL A 153 -1.29 -13.06 0.43
CA VAL A 153 -1.22 -12.95 -1.02
C VAL A 153 0.25 -12.96 -1.41
N SER A 154 0.79 -14.15 -1.63
CA SER A 154 2.23 -14.34 -1.85
C SER A 154 2.69 -13.80 -3.21
N SER A 155 3.87 -13.18 -3.21
CA SER A 155 4.66 -12.86 -4.41
C SER A 155 5.89 -13.77 -4.57
N ASP A 156 5.94 -14.89 -3.85
CA ASP A 156 6.97 -15.92 -4.03
C ASP A 156 6.83 -16.59 -5.41
N CYS A 157 7.91 -17.19 -5.89
CA CYS A 157 7.97 -17.79 -7.24
C CYS A 157 8.03 -19.33 -7.22
N ASP A 158 8.13 -19.95 -6.04
CA ASP A 158 8.18 -21.39 -5.88
C ASP A 158 7.42 -21.85 -4.61
N GLN A 159 6.96 -23.10 -4.64
CA GLN A 159 6.13 -23.67 -3.58
C GLN A 159 6.87 -23.81 -2.25
N THR A 160 8.19 -24.05 -2.28
CA THR A 160 8.97 -24.32 -1.07
C THR A 160 9.15 -23.06 -0.24
N THR A 161 9.47 -21.94 -0.89
CA THR A 161 9.58 -20.63 -0.24
C THR A 161 8.23 -20.14 0.27
N PHE A 162 7.17 -20.32 -0.53
CA PHE A 162 5.79 -20.06 -0.09
C PHE A 162 5.43 -20.83 1.18
N ASP A 163 5.60 -22.17 1.18
CA ASP A 163 5.21 -23.03 2.29
C ASP A 163 6.00 -22.68 3.56
N SER A 164 7.32 -22.50 3.44
CA SER A 164 8.18 -22.16 4.58
C SER A 164 7.80 -20.82 5.21
N TYR A 165 7.42 -19.83 4.41
CA TYR A 165 7.04 -18.53 4.93
C TYR A 165 5.63 -18.52 5.49
N PHE A 166 4.67 -19.13 4.78
CA PHE A 166 3.28 -19.23 5.21
C PHE A 166 3.14 -19.97 6.54
N GLN A 167 3.97 -20.99 6.81
CA GLN A 167 4.02 -21.68 8.10
C GLN A 167 4.30 -20.77 9.30
N THR A 168 4.88 -19.59 9.09
CA THR A 168 5.16 -18.62 10.17
C THR A 168 3.95 -17.74 10.52
N MET A 169 2.86 -17.82 9.74
CA MET A 169 1.72 -16.92 9.81
C MET A 169 0.48 -17.67 10.31
N PRO A 170 -0.29 -17.19 11.30
CA PRO A 170 -1.42 -17.93 11.88
C PRO A 170 -2.74 -17.80 11.08
N TRP A 171 -2.71 -17.24 9.87
CA TRP A 171 -3.89 -16.86 9.08
C TRP A 171 -4.00 -17.66 7.77
N LEU A 172 -4.89 -17.25 6.86
CA LEU A 172 -5.19 -17.95 5.61
C LEU A 172 -4.28 -17.48 4.45
N ALA A 173 -4.23 -18.21 3.33
CA ALA A 173 -3.53 -17.80 2.12
C ALA A 173 -4.30 -18.09 0.84
N LEU A 174 -4.02 -17.31 -0.20
CA LEU A 174 -4.31 -17.74 -1.57
C LEU A 174 -3.29 -18.80 -2.01
N PRO A 175 -3.70 -19.83 -2.77
CA PRO A 175 -2.75 -20.77 -3.35
C PRO A 175 -1.72 -20.06 -4.23
N LEU A 176 -0.47 -20.53 -4.17
CA LEU A 176 0.60 -19.99 -5.01
C LEU A 176 0.23 -20.14 -6.50
N GLY A 177 0.45 -19.08 -7.28
CA GLY A 177 0.15 -19.06 -8.72
C GLY A 177 -1.32 -18.85 -9.08
N ASP A 178 -2.21 -18.64 -8.10
CA ASP A 178 -3.60 -18.30 -8.38
C ASP A 178 -3.71 -17.01 -9.22
N LEU A 179 -4.57 -17.03 -10.24
CA LEU A 179 -4.77 -15.91 -11.16
C LEU A 179 -5.21 -14.63 -10.43
N ALA A 180 -5.97 -14.77 -9.33
CA ALA A 180 -6.42 -13.66 -8.51
C ALA A 180 -5.25 -12.87 -7.91
N ILE A 181 -4.08 -13.47 -7.66
CA ILE A 181 -2.94 -12.77 -7.04
C ILE A 181 -2.51 -11.56 -7.89
N LYS A 182 -2.35 -11.76 -9.20
CA LYS A 182 -1.94 -10.68 -10.12
C LYS A 182 -3.06 -9.65 -10.28
N ASP A 183 -4.30 -10.11 -10.37
CA ASP A 183 -5.47 -9.23 -10.49
C ASP A 183 -5.67 -8.38 -9.24
N LEU A 184 -5.43 -8.93 -8.04
CA LEU A 184 -5.49 -8.22 -6.77
C LEU A 184 -4.38 -7.18 -6.66
N ALA A 185 -3.14 -7.55 -6.97
CA ALA A 185 -2.01 -6.62 -6.95
C ALA A 185 -2.28 -5.43 -7.89
N LYS A 186 -2.82 -5.69 -9.08
CA LYS A 186 -3.22 -4.64 -10.03
C LYS A 186 -4.40 -3.82 -9.50
N TYR A 187 -5.45 -4.47 -9.01
CA TYR A 187 -6.67 -3.82 -8.55
C TYR A 187 -6.42 -2.87 -7.39
N PHE A 188 -5.55 -3.26 -6.46
CA PHE A 188 -5.16 -2.42 -5.33
C PHE A 188 -4.02 -1.46 -5.63
N ASP A 189 -3.43 -1.51 -6.83
CA ASP A 189 -2.23 -0.74 -7.21
C ASP A 189 -1.06 -0.99 -6.23
N ILE A 190 -0.75 -2.27 -5.99
CA ILE A 190 0.34 -2.68 -5.11
C ILE A 190 1.67 -2.49 -5.86
N ARG A 191 2.31 -1.35 -5.62
CA ARG A 191 3.61 -0.98 -6.22
C ARG A 191 4.82 -1.57 -5.49
N GLY A 192 4.63 -2.01 -4.25
CA GLY A 192 5.70 -2.57 -3.43
C GLY A 192 5.16 -3.46 -2.31
N ILE A 193 6.02 -4.34 -1.81
CA ILE A 193 5.72 -5.23 -0.68
C ILE A 193 6.72 -4.98 0.48
N PRO A 194 6.31 -5.22 1.73
CA PRO A 194 4.99 -5.69 2.15
C PRO A 194 3.93 -4.59 2.09
N SER A 195 2.71 -4.98 1.74
CA SER A 195 1.51 -4.13 1.73
C SER A 195 0.36 -4.85 2.43
N LEU A 196 -0.50 -4.11 3.12
CA LEU A 196 -1.67 -4.66 3.80
C LEU A 196 -2.89 -3.80 3.46
N VAL A 197 -3.84 -4.39 2.74
CA VAL A 197 -5.11 -3.76 2.39
C VAL A 197 -6.19 -4.27 3.34
N ILE A 198 -7.00 -3.39 3.90
CA ILE A 198 -8.10 -3.76 4.80
C ILE A 198 -9.42 -3.66 4.06
N LEU A 199 -10.18 -4.75 4.14
CA LEU A 199 -11.55 -4.87 3.65
C LEU A 199 -12.49 -4.93 4.86
N GLY A 200 -13.63 -4.25 4.75
CA GLY A 200 -14.66 -4.25 5.78
C GLY A 200 -15.54 -5.52 5.74
N PRO A 201 -16.42 -5.69 6.73
CA PRO A 201 -17.39 -6.79 6.79
C PRO A 201 -18.31 -6.91 5.58
N ASP A 202 -18.56 -5.80 4.90
CA ASP A 202 -19.35 -5.68 3.66
C ASP A 202 -18.56 -6.07 2.40
N GLY A 203 -17.28 -6.41 2.55
CA GLY A 203 -16.35 -6.73 1.48
C GLY A 203 -15.86 -5.52 0.68
N LYS A 204 -16.12 -4.28 1.15
CA LYS A 204 -15.59 -3.06 0.55
C LYS A 204 -14.20 -2.74 1.09
N THR A 205 -13.45 -2.00 0.29
CA THR A 205 -12.11 -1.54 0.70
C THR A 205 -12.24 -0.42 1.71
N VAL A 206 -11.71 -0.63 2.90
CA VAL A 206 -11.65 0.38 3.96
C VAL A 206 -10.40 1.22 3.81
N THR A 207 -9.24 0.58 3.59
CA THR A 207 -7.98 1.30 3.38
C THR A 207 -6.94 0.44 2.69
N LYS A 208 -6.11 1.06 1.85
CA LYS A 208 -4.93 0.43 1.25
C LYS A 208 -3.66 0.60 2.11
N GLN A 209 -3.75 1.41 3.17
CA GLN A 209 -2.63 1.79 4.04
C GLN A 209 -2.60 1.00 5.35
N GLY A 210 -3.17 -0.22 5.37
CA GLY A 210 -3.29 -1.04 6.57
C GLY A 210 -1.94 -1.30 7.25
N ARG A 211 -0.85 -1.45 6.47
CA ARG A 211 0.50 -1.64 7.03
C ARG A 211 0.93 -0.43 7.87
N ASN A 212 0.65 0.78 7.39
CA ASN A 212 1.00 2.01 8.10
C ASN A 212 0.18 2.13 9.39
N LEU A 213 -1.13 1.88 9.31
CA LEU A 213 -2.03 1.93 10.48
C LEU A 213 -1.64 0.93 11.56
N VAL A 214 -1.27 -0.30 11.18
CA VAL A 214 -0.78 -1.33 12.10
C VAL A 214 0.56 -0.93 12.73
N ASN A 215 1.46 -0.28 11.97
CA ASN A 215 2.72 0.20 12.53
C ASN A 215 2.54 1.36 13.53
N LEU A 216 1.62 2.28 13.24
CA LEU A 216 1.35 3.45 14.07
C LEU A 216 0.53 3.10 15.31
N TYR A 217 -0.60 2.42 15.11
CA TYR A 217 -1.61 2.24 16.15
C TYR A 217 -1.68 0.80 16.70
N GLN A 218 -0.94 -0.14 16.11
CA GLN A 218 -0.92 -1.55 16.53
C GLN A 218 -2.34 -2.16 16.53
N GLU A 219 -2.69 -2.96 17.54
CA GLU A 219 -4.03 -3.54 17.71
C GLU A 219 -5.14 -2.47 17.80
N ASN A 220 -4.83 -1.26 18.27
CA ASN A 220 -5.81 -0.20 18.42
C ASN A 220 -6.37 0.27 17.07
N ALA A 221 -5.64 0.02 15.98
CA ALA A 221 -6.11 0.33 14.63
C ALA A 221 -7.43 -0.40 14.31
N TYR A 222 -7.66 -1.59 14.85
CA TYR A 222 -8.90 -2.34 14.65
C TYR A 222 -10.12 -1.58 15.20
N PRO A 223 -11.27 -1.55 14.49
CA PRO A 223 -11.61 -2.27 13.26
C PRO A 223 -11.23 -1.56 11.95
N PHE A 224 -10.27 -0.63 11.99
CA PHE A 224 -9.75 0.14 10.85
C PHE A 224 -10.77 1.07 10.19
N THR A 225 -11.93 1.28 10.81
CA THR A 225 -12.95 2.20 10.29
C THR A 225 -12.44 3.63 10.29
N GLU A 226 -12.90 4.44 9.33
CA GLU A 226 -12.54 5.87 9.24
C GLU A 226 -12.77 6.60 10.57
N ALA A 227 -13.89 6.30 11.26
CA ALA A 227 -14.19 6.89 12.56
C ALA A 227 -13.17 6.50 13.66
N ARG A 228 -12.70 5.23 13.66
CA ARG A 228 -11.69 4.76 14.61
C ARG A 228 -10.33 5.38 14.33
N ILE A 229 -9.93 5.41 13.06
CA ILE A 229 -8.65 6.00 12.65
C ILE A 229 -8.64 7.50 12.92
N GLY A 230 -9.70 8.22 12.55
CA GLY A 230 -9.82 9.65 12.84
C GLY A 230 -9.86 9.99 14.34
N LEU A 231 -10.30 9.08 15.20
CA LEU A 231 -10.15 9.24 16.66
C LEU A 231 -8.67 9.12 17.08
N LEU A 232 -7.97 8.09 16.58
CA LEU A 232 -6.57 7.84 16.94
C LEU A 232 -5.65 8.95 16.44
N GLU A 233 -5.89 9.46 15.24
CA GLU A 233 -5.17 10.62 14.69
C GLU A 233 -5.30 11.85 15.62
N ARG A 234 -6.53 12.18 16.06
CA ARG A 234 -6.74 13.29 17.01
C ARG A 234 -6.03 13.09 18.35
N LEU A 235 -6.05 11.87 18.88
CA LEU A 235 -5.36 11.57 20.14
C LEU A 235 -3.84 11.75 20.00
N VAL A 236 -3.27 11.33 18.86
CA VAL A 236 -1.85 11.53 18.58
C VAL A 236 -1.54 13.03 18.39
N ASP A 237 -2.40 13.78 17.71
CA ASP A 237 -2.23 15.24 17.56
C ASP A 237 -2.28 15.97 18.91
N GLU A 238 -3.20 15.58 19.80
CA GLU A 238 -3.29 16.11 21.16
C GLU A 238 -2.06 15.75 22.01
N GLU A 239 -1.55 14.53 21.89
CA GLU A 239 -0.31 14.12 22.56
C GLU A 239 0.90 14.91 22.04
N ALA A 240 0.99 15.11 20.71
CA ALA A 240 2.07 15.84 20.07
C ALA A 240 2.13 17.31 20.49
N GLN A 241 1.01 17.95 20.83
CA GLN A 241 0.99 19.31 21.39
C GLN A 241 1.74 19.43 22.72
N ASN A 242 1.90 18.33 23.46
CA ASN A 242 2.60 18.30 24.73
C ASN A 242 4.10 17.94 24.59
N LEU A 243 4.55 17.59 23.38
CA LEU A 243 5.94 17.24 23.13
C LEU A 243 6.83 18.50 22.97
N PRO A 244 8.11 18.43 23.36
CA PRO A 244 9.06 19.49 23.09
C PRO A 244 9.17 19.80 21.59
N LYS A 245 9.21 21.08 21.22
CA LYS A 245 9.37 21.49 19.81
C LYS A 245 10.70 21.08 19.21
N SER A 246 11.72 20.90 20.06
CA SER A 246 13.04 20.43 19.65
C SER A 246 13.70 19.61 20.76
N VAL A 247 14.58 18.70 20.34
CA VAL A 247 15.24 17.72 21.22
C VAL A 247 16.65 17.38 20.72
N ASN A 248 17.54 16.99 21.63
CA ASN A 248 18.83 16.40 21.28
C ASN A 248 18.73 14.88 21.36
N HIS A 249 19.24 14.17 20.36
CA HIS A 249 19.19 12.71 20.28
C HIS A 249 20.57 12.10 20.52
N THR A 250 20.69 11.04 21.33
CA THR A 250 22.00 10.47 21.69
C THR A 250 22.79 9.90 20.50
N GLY A 251 22.08 9.43 19.47
CA GLY A 251 22.65 8.90 18.23
C GLY A 251 22.87 9.94 17.13
N HIS A 252 22.54 11.22 17.35
CA HIS A 252 22.62 12.25 16.32
C HIS A 252 23.13 13.60 16.85
N ARG A 253 23.92 14.33 16.06
CA ARG A 253 24.64 15.52 16.53
C ARG A 253 23.85 16.82 16.43
N HIS A 254 22.93 16.93 15.46
CA HIS A 254 22.12 18.12 15.30
C HIS A 254 20.86 18.05 16.16
N GLU A 255 20.33 19.21 16.51
CA GLU A 255 19.02 19.31 17.15
C GLU A 255 17.94 18.79 16.19
N LEU A 256 17.02 17.99 16.71
CA LEU A 256 15.86 17.50 15.96
C LEU A 256 14.65 18.37 16.27
N VAL A 257 13.90 18.74 15.25
CA VAL A 257 12.68 19.54 15.35
C VAL A 257 11.47 18.64 15.22
N LEU A 258 10.45 18.87 16.04
CA LEU A 258 9.18 18.17 15.94
C LEU A 258 8.46 18.59 14.64
N VAL A 259 8.22 17.62 13.76
CA VAL A 259 7.54 17.79 12.48
C VAL A 259 6.30 16.90 12.42
N SER A 260 5.40 17.24 11.50
CA SER A 260 4.14 16.59 11.18
C SER A 260 4.09 16.32 9.66
N GLU A 261 3.06 15.61 9.20
CA GLU A 261 2.90 15.21 7.79
C GLU A 261 2.96 16.39 6.78
N GLY A 262 2.66 17.62 7.21
CA GLY A 262 2.71 18.81 6.36
C GLY A 262 4.04 19.56 6.29
N ASN A 263 5.00 19.28 7.18
CA ASN A 263 6.25 20.06 7.27
C ASN A 263 7.52 19.22 7.50
N GLY A 264 7.44 17.89 7.36
CA GLY A 264 8.60 17.02 7.44
C GLY A 264 8.28 15.55 7.73
N GLY A 265 7.23 15.27 8.51
CA GLY A 265 6.85 13.94 9.03
C GLY A 265 5.92 13.11 8.15
N GLY A 266 6.21 13.03 6.85
CA GLY A 266 5.51 12.10 5.95
C GLY A 266 5.83 10.63 6.28
N PRO A 267 5.67 9.68 5.35
CA PRO A 267 6.18 8.32 5.53
C PRO A 267 7.72 8.31 5.61
N PHE A 268 8.29 7.79 6.70
CA PHE A 268 9.75 7.70 6.91
C PHE A 268 10.17 6.35 7.49
N ILE A 269 11.47 6.06 7.46
CA ILE A 269 12.08 4.96 8.22
C ILE A 269 12.86 5.59 9.37
N CYS A 270 12.48 5.25 10.60
CA CYS A 270 13.12 5.77 11.80
C CYS A 270 14.58 5.36 11.83
N CYS A 271 15.48 6.34 11.94
CA CYS A 271 16.92 6.13 11.92
C CYS A 271 17.47 5.47 13.20
N ASP A 272 16.67 5.36 14.26
CA ASP A 272 17.03 4.70 15.51
C ASP A 272 16.60 3.23 15.52
N CYS A 273 15.31 2.96 15.29
CA CYS A 273 14.76 1.60 15.40
C CYS A 273 14.59 0.87 14.06
N ASP A 274 14.88 1.50 12.92
CA ASP A 274 14.71 0.94 11.56
C ASP A 274 13.25 0.51 11.26
N GLU A 275 12.28 1.02 12.03
CA GLU A 275 10.86 0.81 11.78
C GLU A 275 10.23 1.97 11.00
N GLN A 276 9.21 1.64 10.22
CA GLN A 276 8.44 2.63 9.46
C GLN A 276 7.66 3.55 10.41
N GLY A 277 7.76 4.86 10.19
CA GLY A 277 6.96 5.91 10.82
C GLY A 277 6.13 6.70 9.81
N SER A 278 5.18 7.47 10.32
CA SER A 278 4.40 8.44 9.55
C SER A 278 3.73 9.42 10.52
N GLY A 279 3.49 10.67 10.10
CA GLY A 279 2.82 11.69 10.91
C GLY A 279 3.80 12.47 11.77
N TRP A 280 3.74 12.33 13.09
CA TRP A 280 4.61 13.07 13.99
C TRP A 280 5.98 12.41 14.13
N ALA A 281 7.04 13.21 13.97
CA ALA A 281 8.43 12.75 14.03
C ALA A 281 9.36 13.85 14.54
N TYR A 282 10.55 13.47 14.99
CA TYR A 282 11.64 14.40 15.20
C TYR A 282 12.61 14.32 14.02
N GLN A 283 12.79 15.43 13.32
CA GLN A 283 13.58 15.51 12.10
C GLN A 283 14.69 16.57 12.21
N CYS A 284 15.90 16.20 11.80
CA CYS A 284 16.99 17.12 11.56
C CYS A 284 16.81 17.75 10.17
N ILE A 285 16.56 19.06 10.13
CA ILE A 285 16.39 19.80 8.86
C ILE A 285 17.71 19.86 8.06
N GLU A 286 18.86 19.79 8.74
CA GLU A 286 20.17 19.91 8.08
C GLU A 286 20.55 18.67 7.27
N CYS A 287 20.21 17.47 7.76
CA CYS A 287 20.66 16.22 7.14
C CYS A 287 19.56 15.17 6.90
N GLY A 288 18.30 15.49 7.24
CA GLY A 288 17.16 14.58 7.06
C GLY A 288 17.14 13.38 8.00
N TYR A 289 17.89 13.42 9.12
CA TYR A 289 17.82 12.38 10.14
C TYR A 289 16.46 12.43 10.82
N GLU A 290 15.70 11.33 10.80
CA GLU A 290 14.31 11.33 11.25
C GLU A 290 14.03 10.12 12.14
N VAL A 291 13.38 10.36 13.28
CA VAL A 291 13.04 9.33 14.27
C VAL A 291 11.61 9.50 14.77
N HIS A 292 11.01 8.41 15.27
CA HIS A 292 9.72 8.49 15.95
C HIS A 292 9.80 9.39 17.18
N THR A 293 8.67 9.99 17.58
CA THR A 293 8.57 10.80 18.81
C THR A 293 8.98 10.06 20.08
N LYS A 294 8.84 8.73 20.10
CA LYS A 294 9.23 7.82 21.18
C LYS A 294 10.68 7.30 21.11
N CYS A 295 11.39 7.59 20.03
CA CYS A 295 12.76 7.15 19.78
C CYS A 295 13.78 8.27 20.08
N VAL A 296 13.44 9.18 21.01
CA VAL A 296 14.28 10.28 21.45
C VAL A 296 14.73 10.08 22.89
#